data_AF-D8JD31-F1
#
_entry.id   AF-D8JD31-F1
#
_cell.length_a   1.000
_cell.length_b   1.000
_cell.length_c   1.000
_cell.angle_alpha   90.00
_cell.angle_beta   90.00
_cell.angle_gamma   90.00
#
_symmetry.space_group_name_H-M   'P 1'
#
loop_
_entity.id
_entity.type
_entity.pdbx_description
1 polymer ?
#
loop_
_entity_poly.entity_id
_entity_poly.type
_entity_poly.pdbx_seq_one_letter_code
_entity_poly.pdbx_strand_id
1 'polypeptide(L)'
;MTYLTDLDWLVPAKEWERYCNLMQEKWGDIALYGGIIASQAMRQYMDIDEFAEVEKEISDTLQTGGPSEIEKTNATTTPLSEQEKCRVRVGVHPPTKEAFSSFARSNGENPGVMFAYAIREYREGGRLGRIAEKLEQQDDYEQEQEQERNPTTPAEKHEVICDRIRGTVGLDRNISEETLIEAIEDVAGSSQPTIDKYLPDVLDDLELVYHPDDADLYIHESRLEEVGARVGLDIDPHSPPIDRKPAAVLDRDERIQGIKIALHRNARAMSVSEIQSSVLDGAWSWDHADELATEIANQDGFGFRDTKSKKKILGKSGGSSRQTRSQSSSQSSEIDSTGSDHAQQDDHDQEGQDDNDERETITSDAAAEMDALMNAEVATDGGEDI
;
A
#
# COMPACT_ATOMS: atom_id res chain seq x y z
N MET A 1 -45.64 -9.30 10.97
CA MET A 1 -45.73 -9.24 12.44
C MET A 1 -45.08 -10.48 13.01
N THR A 2 -43.87 -10.33 13.56
CA THR A 2 -43.14 -11.45 14.16
C THR A 2 -43.69 -11.70 15.55
N TYR A 3 -44.32 -12.85 15.78
CA TYR A 3 -44.89 -13.20 17.08
C TYR A 3 -43.76 -13.45 18.08
N LEU A 4 -43.67 -12.63 19.13
CA LEU A 4 -42.77 -12.86 20.26
C LEU A 4 -43.42 -13.85 21.23
N THR A 5 -42.62 -14.77 21.79
CA THR A 5 -43.03 -15.67 22.88
C THR A 5 -42.29 -15.32 24.15
N ASP A 6 -42.96 -15.36 25.29
CA ASP A 6 -42.30 -15.17 26.58
C ASP A 6 -41.31 -16.31 26.84
N LEU A 7 -40.10 -16.00 27.33
CA LEU A 7 -39.13 -17.00 27.78
C LEU A 7 -39.69 -17.86 28.92
N ASP A 8 -40.14 -17.20 29.98
CA ASP A 8 -40.67 -17.82 31.19
C ASP A 8 -39.70 -18.82 31.86
N TRP A 9 -38.42 -18.43 31.95
CA TRP A 9 -37.34 -19.24 32.52
C TRP A 9 -36.90 -18.77 33.91
N LEU A 10 -36.27 -19.66 34.68
CA LEU A 10 -35.63 -19.33 35.95
C LEU A 10 -34.18 -18.95 35.71
N VAL A 11 -33.86 -17.68 35.89
CA VAL A 11 -32.56 -17.08 35.58
C VAL A 11 -31.94 -16.55 36.87
N PRO A 12 -30.62 -16.69 37.09
CA PRO A 12 -29.91 -16.02 38.17
C PRO A 12 -30.29 -14.53 38.29
N ALA A 13 -30.85 -14.16 39.44
CA ALA A 13 -31.52 -12.88 39.64
C ALA A 13 -30.58 -11.68 39.46
N LYS A 14 -29.33 -11.81 39.94
CA LYS A 14 -28.31 -10.77 39.82
C LYS A 14 -27.89 -10.51 38.38
N GLU A 15 -27.78 -11.55 37.55
CA GLU A 15 -27.44 -11.36 36.13
C GLU A 15 -28.60 -10.73 35.37
N TRP A 16 -29.84 -11.13 35.69
CA TRP A 16 -31.02 -10.50 35.12
C TRP A 16 -31.15 -9.02 35.48
N GLU A 17 -30.90 -8.66 36.75
CA GLU A 17 -30.91 -7.27 37.21
C GLU A 17 -29.84 -6.44 36.48
N ARG A 18 -28.61 -6.95 36.38
CA ARG A 18 -27.52 -6.28 35.65
C ARG A 18 -27.85 -6.09 34.17
N TYR A 19 -28.48 -7.07 33.55
CA TYR A 19 -28.96 -6.96 32.18
C TYR A 19 -30.03 -5.87 32.04
N CYS A 20 -31.02 -5.85 32.94
CA CYS A 20 -32.05 -4.80 32.95
C CYS A 20 -31.45 -3.40 33.11
N ASN A 21 -30.47 -3.24 34.00
CA ASN A 21 -29.77 -1.97 34.19
C ASN A 21 -29.04 -1.53 32.91
N LEU A 22 -28.32 -2.44 32.24
CA LEU A 22 -27.69 -2.14 30.95
C LEU A 22 -28.72 -1.71 29.89
N MET A 23 -29.85 -2.41 29.81
CA MET A 23 -30.90 -2.07 28.84
C MET A 23 -31.52 -0.70 29.13
N GLN A 24 -31.76 -0.40 30.40
CA GLN A 24 -32.27 0.90 30.82
C GLN A 24 -31.26 2.03 30.53
N GLU A 25 -29.97 1.79 30.73
CA GLU A 25 -28.89 2.75 30.49
C GLU A 25 -28.68 3.03 29.00
N LYS A 26 -28.58 1.97 28.18
CA LYS A 26 -28.27 2.12 26.74
C LYS A 26 -29.48 2.49 25.89
N TRP A 27 -30.66 1.94 26.21
CA TRP A 27 -31.82 1.98 25.32
C TRP A 27 -33.05 2.66 25.95
N GLY A 28 -33.00 3.01 27.23
CA GLY A 28 -34.05 3.74 27.93
C GLY A 28 -35.34 2.95 28.21
N ASP A 29 -35.53 1.78 27.60
CA ASP A 29 -36.72 0.93 27.79
C ASP A 29 -36.40 -0.56 27.66
N ILE A 30 -36.61 -1.31 28.75
CA ILE A 30 -36.43 -2.76 28.82
C ILE A 30 -37.57 -3.49 28.09
N ALA A 31 -38.79 -2.95 28.09
CA ALA A 31 -39.96 -3.61 27.53
C ALA A 31 -39.91 -3.67 25.99
N LEU A 32 -39.38 -2.62 25.35
CA LEU A 32 -39.26 -2.56 23.89
C LEU A 32 -38.05 -3.34 23.36
N TYR A 33 -36.88 -3.17 23.98
CA TYR A 33 -35.63 -3.69 23.45
C TYR A 33 -35.13 -4.96 24.13
N GLY A 34 -35.52 -5.22 25.38
CA GLY A 34 -34.99 -6.33 26.17
C GLY A 34 -35.25 -7.70 25.52
N GLY A 35 -36.36 -7.87 24.80
CA GLY A 35 -36.65 -9.11 24.08
C GLY A 35 -35.82 -9.33 22.82
N ILE A 36 -35.62 -8.26 22.06
CA ILE A 36 -34.84 -8.25 20.82
C ILE A 36 -33.38 -8.51 21.15
N ILE A 37 -32.82 -7.75 22.10
CA ILE A 37 -31.43 -7.88 22.52
C ILE A 37 -31.17 -9.22 23.21
N ALA A 38 -32.11 -9.73 24.03
CA ALA A 38 -31.99 -11.09 24.58
C ALA A 38 -31.94 -12.16 23.48
N SER A 39 -32.75 -12.02 22.44
CA SER A 39 -32.73 -12.94 21.29
C SER A 39 -31.40 -12.86 20.53
N GLN A 40 -30.85 -11.66 20.36
CA GLN A 40 -29.54 -11.45 19.73
C GLN A 40 -28.41 -12.06 20.56
N ALA A 41 -28.39 -11.82 21.87
CA ALA A 41 -27.41 -12.40 22.78
C ALA A 41 -27.43 -13.94 22.73
N MET A 42 -28.62 -14.56 22.69
CA MET A 42 -28.76 -16.01 22.51
C MET A 42 -28.17 -16.51 21.20
N ARG A 43 -28.38 -15.78 20.09
CA ARG A 43 -27.86 -16.18 18.78
C ARG A 43 -26.34 -16.06 18.70
N GLN A 44 -25.80 -14.95 19.21
CA GLN A 44 -24.35 -14.73 19.33
C GLN A 44 -23.67 -15.79 20.19
N TYR A 45 -24.32 -16.21 21.28
CA TYR A 45 -23.80 -17.24 22.17
C TYR A 45 -23.80 -18.65 21.55
N MET A 46 -24.72 -18.91 20.61
CA MET A 46 -24.80 -20.20 19.91
C MET A 46 -24.06 -20.23 18.58
N ASP A 47 -23.43 -19.12 18.18
CA ASP A 47 -22.81 -18.96 16.86
C ASP A 47 -23.77 -19.25 15.69
N ILE A 48 -25.03 -18.82 15.81
CA ILE A 48 -26.05 -18.96 14.74
C ILE A 48 -26.48 -17.63 14.13
N ASP A 49 -25.82 -16.53 14.48
CA ASP A 49 -25.98 -15.24 13.81
C ASP A 49 -25.09 -15.14 12.57
N GLU A 50 -25.43 -14.21 11.70
CA GLU A 50 -24.76 -13.96 10.41
C GLU A 50 -23.26 -13.59 10.54
N PHE A 51 -22.83 -13.14 11.72
CA PHE A 51 -21.44 -12.73 11.96
C PHE A 51 -20.56 -13.84 12.54
N ALA A 52 -21.10 -15.04 12.75
CA ALA A 52 -20.33 -16.17 13.27
C ALA A 52 -19.20 -16.60 12.31
N GLU A 53 -19.46 -16.57 10.99
CA GLU A 53 -18.46 -16.91 9.98
C GLU A 53 -17.31 -15.89 9.95
N VAL A 54 -17.62 -14.60 10.14
CA VAL A 54 -16.62 -13.52 10.18
C VAL A 54 -15.69 -13.69 11.38
N GLU A 55 -16.22 -13.95 12.58
CA GLU A 55 -15.36 -14.20 13.75
C GLU A 55 -14.46 -15.43 13.52
N LYS A 56 -14.99 -16.47 12.87
CA LYS A 56 -14.21 -17.67 12.57
C LYS A 56 -13.09 -17.38 11.57
N GLU A 57 -13.36 -16.63 10.51
CA GLU A 57 -12.35 -16.23 9.52
C GLU A 57 -11.23 -15.38 10.16
N ILE A 58 -11.60 -14.45 11.05
CA ILE A 58 -10.62 -13.68 11.84
C ILE A 58 -9.81 -14.63 12.71
N SER A 59 -10.44 -15.53 13.47
CA SER A 59 -9.71 -16.51 14.28
C SER A 59 -8.75 -17.37 13.48
N ASP A 60 -9.19 -17.91 12.34
CA ASP A 60 -8.40 -18.75 11.44
C ASP A 60 -7.19 -17.97 10.87
N THR A 61 -7.40 -16.70 10.51
CA THR A 61 -6.34 -15.80 10.03
C THR A 61 -5.31 -15.51 11.10
N LEU A 62 -5.76 -15.23 12.33
CA LEU A 62 -4.90 -14.87 13.45
C LEU A 62 -4.25 -16.08 14.13
N GLN A 63 -4.60 -17.31 13.72
CA GLN A 63 -4.25 -18.56 14.43
C GLN A 63 -4.61 -18.55 15.93
N THR A 64 -5.41 -17.57 16.37
CA THR A 64 -6.03 -17.55 17.68
C THR A 64 -7.03 -18.69 17.70
N GLY A 65 -7.14 -19.42 18.82
CA GLY A 65 -8.05 -20.55 18.95
C GLY A 65 -9.46 -20.23 18.40
N GLY A 66 -10.13 -21.25 17.87
CA GLY A 66 -11.42 -21.11 17.15
C GLY A 66 -12.54 -20.42 17.95
N PRO A 67 -13.73 -20.26 17.34
CA PRO A 67 -14.86 -19.59 18.00
C PRO A 67 -15.09 -20.20 19.38
N SER A 68 -15.20 -19.30 20.38
CA SER A 68 -15.15 -19.54 21.83
C SER A 68 -15.19 -21.03 22.21
N GLU A 69 -14.03 -21.62 22.54
CA GLU A 69 -14.07 -22.66 23.56
C GLU A 69 -14.80 -22.03 24.75
N ILE A 70 -15.75 -22.76 25.34
CA ILE A 70 -16.50 -22.35 26.52
C ILE A 70 -15.49 -22.28 27.68
N GLU A 71 -14.59 -21.31 27.64
CA GLU A 71 -13.75 -20.96 28.73
C GLU A 71 -14.71 -20.34 29.73
N LYS A 72 -14.94 -21.12 30.78
CA LYS A 72 -15.62 -20.71 32.00
C LYS A 72 -14.74 -19.70 32.74
N THR A 73 -14.25 -18.68 32.05
CA THR A 73 -13.40 -17.63 32.58
C THR A 73 -14.31 -16.50 32.99
N ASN A 74 -14.77 -16.61 34.23
CA ASN A 74 -14.59 -15.51 35.18
C ASN A 74 -14.97 -16.01 36.57
N ALA A 75 -13.98 -15.91 37.47
CA ALA A 75 -14.00 -16.29 38.87
C ALA A 75 -15.09 -15.52 39.64
N THR A 76 -16.35 -15.92 39.49
CA THR A 76 -17.36 -15.68 40.53
C THR A 76 -17.28 -16.86 41.47
N THR A 77 -17.06 -16.63 42.75
CA THR A 77 -16.84 -17.64 43.82
C THR A 77 -18.03 -18.61 44.00
N THR A 78 -19.09 -18.48 43.21
CA THR A 78 -20.29 -19.31 43.22
C THR A 78 -20.76 -19.56 41.78
N PRO A 79 -20.89 -20.82 41.34
CA PRO A 79 -21.46 -21.19 40.04
C PRO A 79 -22.83 -20.54 39.81
N LEU A 80 -23.12 -20.11 38.57
CA LEU A 80 -24.41 -19.49 38.23
C LEU A 80 -25.61 -20.41 38.52
N SER A 81 -25.40 -21.73 38.47
CA SER A 81 -26.41 -22.74 38.79
C SER A 81 -26.89 -22.70 40.24
N GLU A 82 -26.06 -22.23 41.17
CA GLU A 82 -26.28 -22.17 42.62
C GLU A 82 -26.81 -20.80 43.11
N GLN A 83 -26.84 -19.79 42.23
CA GLN A 83 -27.33 -18.47 42.59
C GLN A 83 -28.86 -18.44 42.74
N GLU A 84 -29.35 -17.47 43.50
CA GLU A 84 -30.79 -17.20 43.63
C GLU A 84 -31.39 -16.87 42.26
N LYS A 85 -32.52 -17.51 41.93
CA LYS A 85 -33.15 -17.42 40.61
C LYS A 85 -34.44 -16.61 40.68
N CYS A 86 -34.65 -15.75 39.70
CA CYS A 86 -35.93 -15.09 39.46
C CYS A 86 -36.58 -15.63 38.18
N ARG A 87 -37.90 -15.50 38.08
CA ARG A 87 -38.64 -15.89 36.89
C ARG A 87 -38.66 -14.72 35.91
N VAL A 88 -38.12 -14.94 34.72
CA VAL A 88 -37.99 -13.91 33.68
C VAL A 88 -39.03 -14.11 32.60
N ARG A 89 -39.82 -13.06 32.33
CA ARG A 89 -40.80 -12.99 31.24
C ARG A 89 -40.43 -11.85 30.31
N VAL A 90 -39.70 -12.19 29.27
CA VAL A 90 -39.32 -11.27 28.18
C VAL A 90 -39.67 -11.95 26.87
N GLY A 91 -40.25 -11.18 25.93
CA GLY A 91 -40.68 -11.69 24.64
C GLY A 91 -39.51 -11.89 23.70
N VAL A 92 -39.24 -13.13 23.29
CA VAL A 92 -38.17 -13.48 22.35
C VAL A 92 -38.73 -14.13 21.08
N HIS A 93 -37.91 -14.20 20.04
CA HIS A 93 -38.28 -14.91 18.82
C HIS A 93 -38.42 -16.43 19.09
N PRO A 94 -39.56 -17.09 18.76
CA PRO A 94 -39.80 -18.49 19.13
C PRO A 94 -38.75 -19.48 18.60
N PRO A 95 -38.33 -19.42 17.32
CA PRO A 95 -37.22 -20.25 16.83
C PRO A 95 -35.92 -20.09 17.62
N THR A 96 -35.60 -18.87 18.08
CA THR A 96 -34.41 -18.62 18.90
C THR A 96 -34.55 -19.28 20.27
N LYS A 97 -35.73 -19.18 20.90
CA LYS A 97 -36.03 -19.82 22.18
C LYS A 97 -35.88 -21.34 22.12
N GLU A 98 -36.39 -21.96 21.07
CA GLU A 98 -36.36 -23.41 20.86
C GLU A 98 -34.93 -23.92 20.58
N ALA A 99 -34.21 -23.24 19.68
CA ALA A 99 -32.81 -23.54 19.39
C ALA A 99 -31.95 -23.42 20.66
N PHE A 100 -32.07 -22.32 21.39
CA PHE A 100 -31.31 -22.07 22.61
C PHE A 100 -31.64 -23.06 23.74
N SER A 101 -32.91 -23.44 23.88
CA SER A 101 -33.30 -24.48 24.84
C SER A 101 -32.68 -25.83 24.50
N SER A 102 -32.59 -26.16 23.21
CA SER A 102 -32.01 -27.41 22.74
C SER A 102 -30.49 -27.40 22.92
N PHE A 103 -29.84 -26.29 22.57
CA PHE A 103 -28.42 -26.06 22.81
C PHE A 103 -28.04 -26.18 24.29
N ALA A 104 -28.79 -25.54 25.20
CA ALA A 104 -28.53 -25.63 26.63
C ALA A 104 -28.63 -27.08 27.14
N ARG A 105 -29.65 -27.83 26.71
CA ARG A 105 -29.84 -29.24 27.09
C ARG A 105 -28.73 -30.14 26.56
N SER A 106 -28.28 -29.94 25.32
CA SER A 106 -27.15 -30.69 24.73
C SER A 106 -25.86 -30.46 25.50
N ASN A 107 -25.68 -29.28 26.10
CA ASN A 107 -24.56 -28.94 26.96
C ASN A 107 -24.76 -29.33 28.44
N GLY A 108 -25.86 -30.01 28.79
CA GLY A 108 -26.15 -30.46 30.15
C GLY A 108 -26.58 -29.35 31.12
N GLU A 109 -26.92 -28.17 30.62
CA GLU A 109 -27.25 -27.00 31.43
C GLU A 109 -28.73 -26.63 31.38
N ASN A 110 -29.18 -25.89 32.39
CA ASN A 110 -30.53 -25.34 32.40
C ASN A 110 -30.62 -24.14 31.43
N PRO A 111 -31.64 -24.04 30.56
CA PRO A 111 -31.79 -22.91 29.63
C PRO A 111 -31.72 -21.54 30.29
N GLY A 112 -32.23 -21.37 31.51
CA GLY A 112 -32.16 -20.10 32.24
C GLY A 112 -30.76 -19.79 32.80
N VAL A 113 -29.96 -20.81 33.09
CA VAL A 113 -28.55 -20.65 33.49
C VAL A 113 -27.71 -20.33 32.26
N MET A 114 -27.91 -21.05 31.15
CA MET A 114 -27.24 -20.77 29.88
C MET A 114 -27.58 -19.36 29.38
N PHE A 115 -28.83 -18.93 29.54
CA PHE A 115 -29.23 -17.56 29.20
C PHE A 115 -28.50 -16.51 30.04
N ALA A 116 -28.22 -16.80 31.32
CA ALA A 116 -27.42 -15.90 32.14
C ALA A 116 -25.97 -15.79 31.65
N TYR A 117 -25.38 -16.85 31.10
CA TYR A 117 -24.09 -16.77 30.41
C TYR A 117 -24.18 -15.90 29.16
N ALA A 118 -25.17 -16.13 28.30
CA ALA A 118 -25.36 -15.36 27.07
C ALA A 118 -25.52 -13.85 27.31
N ILE A 119 -26.34 -13.44 28.30
CA ILE A 119 -26.51 -12.01 28.62
C ILE A 119 -25.29 -11.42 29.33
N ARG A 120 -24.51 -12.22 30.06
CA ARG A 120 -23.26 -11.77 30.67
C ARG A 120 -22.25 -11.45 29.58
N GLU A 121 -22.07 -12.37 28.65
CA GLU A 121 -21.15 -12.19 27.53
C GLU A 121 -21.54 -11.01 26.65
N TYR A 122 -22.83 -10.86 26.35
CA TYR A 122 -23.34 -9.67 25.65
C TYR A 122 -23.01 -8.35 26.40
N ARG A 123 -23.09 -8.35 27.74
CA ARG A 123 -22.73 -7.18 28.55
C ARG A 123 -21.23 -6.86 28.50
N GLU A 124 -20.39 -7.87 28.31
CA GLU A 124 -18.93 -7.75 28.18
C GLU A 124 -18.49 -7.37 26.76
N GLY A 125 -19.45 -7.10 25.85
CA GLY A 125 -19.19 -6.69 24.47
C GLY A 125 -19.73 -7.67 23.43
N GLY A 126 -20.16 -8.87 23.85
CA GLY A 126 -20.67 -9.91 22.98
C GLY A 126 -19.67 -10.30 21.90
N ARG A 127 -20.17 -10.63 20.71
CA ARG A 127 -19.31 -11.00 19.57
C ARG A 127 -18.32 -9.91 19.19
N LEU A 128 -18.76 -8.65 19.16
CA LEU A 128 -17.88 -7.53 18.82
C LEU A 128 -16.76 -7.35 19.84
N GLY A 129 -17.03 -7.55 21.12
CA GLY A 129 -16.02 -7.55 22.17
C GLY A 129 -14.96 -8.62 21.93
N ARG A 130 -15.37 -9.85 21.62
CA ARG A 130 -14.44 -10.96 21.32
C ARG A 130 -13.59 -10.69 20.07
N ILE A 131 -14.20 -10.16 19.02
CA ILE A 131 -13.46 -9.80 17.79
C ILE A 131 -12.46 -8.69 18.09
N ALA A 132 -12.87 -7.66 18.85
CA ALA A 132 -11.98 -6.57 19.23
C ALA A 132 -10.80 -7.07 20.09
N GLU A 133 -11.04 -7.96 21.06
CA GLU A 133 -9.97 -8.57 21.87
C GLU A 133 -9.00 -9.40 21.03
N LYS A 134 -9.49 -10.16 20.04
CA LYS A 134 -8.64 -10.92 19.12
C LYS A 134 -7.76 -10.01 18.25
N LEU A 135 -8.30 -8.88 17.79
CA LEU A 135 -7.55 -7.90 17.01
C LEU A 135 -6.53 -7.14 17.88
N GLU A 136 -6.89 -6.78 19.11
CA GLU A 136 -5.96 -6.15 20.06
C GLU A 136 -4.79 -7.09 20.40
N GLN A 137 -5.04 -8.39 20.57
CA GLN A 137 -3.98 -9.39 20.74
C GLN A 137 -3.06 -9.51 19.52
N GLN A 138 -3.58 -9.31 18.30
CA GLN A 138 -2.75 -9.28 17.11
C GLN A 138 -1.84 -8.05 17.12
N ASP A 139 -2.39 -6.86 17.39
CA ASP A 139 -1.60 -5.62 17.45
C ASP A 139 -0.49 -5.73 18.50
N ASP A 140 -0.79 -6.31 19.66
CA ASP A 140 0.21 -6.57 20.71
C ASP A 140 1.26 -7.59 20.27
N TYR A 141 0.88 -8.68 19.60
CA TYR A 141 1.82 -9.70 19.12
C TYR A 141 2.71 -9.19 17.97
N GLU A 142 2.17 -8.35 17.09
CA GLU A 142 2.94 -7.67 16.05
C GLU A 142 3.93 -6.68 16.66
N GLN A 143 3.51 -5.88 17.64
CA GLN A 143 4.40 -4.97 18.37
C GLN A 143 5.48 -5.71 19.18
N GLU A 144 5.17 -6.86 19.77
CA GLU A 144 6.13 -7.69 20.48
C GLU A 144 7.15 -8.33 19.52
N GLN A 145 6.71 -8.81 18.35
CA GLN A 145 7.64 -9.33 17.33
C GLN A 145 8.56 -8.25 16.74
N GLU A 146 8.05 -7.03 16.55
CA GLU A 146 8.86 -5.89 16.13
C GLU A 146 9.90 -5.48 17.20
N GLN A 147 9.58 -5.61 18.50
CA GLN A 147 10.50 -5.32 19.60
C GLN A 147 11.50 -6.45 19.89
N GLU A 148 11.13 -7.72 19.67
CA GLU A 148 12.01 -8.87 19.92
C GLU A 148 12.96 -9.22 18.75
N ARG A 149 12.66 -8.81 17.51
CA ARG A 149 13.65 -8.83 16.43
C ARG A 149 14.67 -7.71 16.66
N ASN A 150 15.65 -7.96 17.54
CA ASN A 150 16.94 -7.28 17.50
C ASN A 150 17.84 -8.04 16.51
N PRO A 151 17.81 -7.74 15.20
CA PRO A 151 18.59 -8.46 14.21
C PRO A 151 20.08 -8.35 14.55
N THR A 152 20.71 -9.51 14.78
CA THR A 152 22.11 -9.57 15.22
C THR A 152 23.07 -9.74 14.06
N THR A 153 22.60 -10.37 12.97
CA THR A 153 23.41 -10.60 11.78
C THR A 153 23.08 -9.59 10.67
N PRO A 154 24.03 -9.31 9.74
CA PRO A 154 23.75 -8.44 8.60
C PRO A 154 22.60 -8.93 7.70
N ALA A 155 22.42 -10.25 7.56
CA ALA A 155 21.35 -10.82 6.76
C ALA A 155 19.97 -10.62 7.42
N GLU A 156 19.88 -10.82 8.74
CA GLU A 156 18.66 -10.53 9.50
C GLU A 156 18.32 -9.04 9.45
N LYS A 157 19.32 -8.15 9.54
CA LYS A 157 19.11 -6.71 9.44
C LYS A 157 18.54 -6.34 8.08
N HIS A 158 19.10 -6.92 7.02
CA HIS A 158 18.64 -6.71 5.65
C HIS A 158 17.18 -7.14 5.46
N GLU A 159 16.82 -8.35 5.90
CA GLU A 159 15.44 -8.86 5.82
C GLU A 159 14.45 -7.97 6.57
N VAL A 160 14.80 -7.54 7.80
CA VAL A 160 13.97 -6.64 8.60
C VAL A 160 13.78 -5.28 7.95
N ILE A 161 14.83 -4.72 7.30
CA ILE A 161 14.72 -3.47 6.56
C ILE A 161 13.72 -3.62 5.40
N CYS A 162 13.85 -4.68 4.60
CA CYS A 162 12.96 -4.96 3.48
C CYS A 162 11.50 -5.15 3.92
N ASP A 163 11.26 -5.92 4.98
CA ASP A 163 9.91 -6.14 5.53
C ASP A 163 9.29 -4.84 6.04
N ARG A 164 10.08 -4.00 6.71
CA ARG A 164 9.62 -2.71 7.22
C ARG A 164 9.20 -1.76 6.10
N ILE A 165 9.97 -1.70 5.01
CA ILE A 165 9.64 -0.88 3.83
C ILE A 165 8.37 -1.40 3.15
N ARG A 166 8.21 -2.73 3.03
CA ARG A 166 6.97 -3.33 2.50
C ARG A 166 5.74 -2.97 3.33
N GLY A 167 5.86 -3.05 4.66
CA GLY A 167 4.76 -2.78 5.59
C GLY A 167 4.34 -1.31 5.69
N THR A 168 5.28 -0.37 5.59
CA THR A 168 5.00 1.07 5.79
C THR A 168 4.37 1.75 4.57
N VAL A 169 4.87 1.48 3.37
CA VAL A 169 4.49 2.26 2.17
C VAL A 169 3.66 1.42 1.18
N GLY A 170 3.85 0.11 1.17
CA GLY A 170 3.40 -0.76 0.09
C GLY A 170 4.19 -0.50 -1.20
N LEU A 171 4.56 -1.56 -1.92
CA LEU A 171 5.39 -1.46 -3.14
C LEU A 171 4.66 -0.78 -4.32
N ASP A 172 3.36 -0.55 -4.18
CA ASP A 172 2.51 0.05 -5.20
C ASP A 172 2.65 1.58 -5.27
N ARG A 173 3.33 2.20 -4.29
CA ARG A 173 3.48 3.66 -4.17
C ARG A 173 4.91 4.10 -4.45
N ASN A 174 5.08 5.41 -4.67
CA ASN A 174 6.42 5.99 -4.79
C ASN A 174 7.03 6.09 -3.38
N ILE A 175 8.28 5.66 -3.23
CA ILE A 175 8.99 5.61 -1.96
C ILE A 175 10.05 6.71 -1.98
N SER A 176 10.11 7.56 -0.95
CA SER A 176 11.13 8.59 -0.88
C SER A 176 12.49 8.03 -0.44
N GLU A 177 13.58 8.65 -0.87
CA GLU A 177 14.93 8.32 -0.39
C GLU A 177 15.02 8.44 1.15
N GLU A 178 14.38 9.46 1.73
CA GLU A 178 14.32 9.67 3.18
C GLU A 178 13.70 8.47 3.89
N THR A 179 12.62 7.90 3.36
CA THR A 179 11.98 6.69 3.93
C THR A 179 12.89 5.47 3.88
N LEU A 180 13.63 5.27 2.78
CA LEU A 180 14.58 4.16 2.66
C LEU A 180 15.73 4.32 3.65
N ILE A 181 16.27 5.54 3.76
CA ILE A 181 17.35 5.85 4.70
C ILE A 181 16.86 5.63 6.14
N GLU A 182 15.72 6.20 6.54
CA GLU A 182 15.15 6.06 7.88
C GLU A 182 14.98 4.59 8.28
N ALA A 183 14.46 3.75 7.37
CA ALA A 183 14.33 2.31 7.62
C ALA A 183 15.69 1.62 7.85
N ILE A 184 16.73 2.00 7.12
CA ILE A 184 18.09 1.48 7.31
C ILE A 184 18.69 2.02 8.62
N GLU A 185 18.50 3.30 8.94
CA GLU A 185 19.05 3.92 10.15
C GLU A 185 18.49 3.26 11.41
N ASP A 186 17.20 2.97 11.43
CA ASP A 186 16.52 2.36 12.57
C ASP A 186 17.00 0.94 12.87
N VAL A 187 17.36 0.16 11.84
CA VAL A 187 17.71 -1.27 11.99
C VAL A 187 19.23 -1.49 12.02
N ALA A 188 19.96 -0.82 11.14
CA ALA A 188 21.38 -1.02 10.93
C ALA A 188 22.26 0.09 11.53
N GLY A 189 21.70 1.29 11.72
CA GLY A 189 22.36 2.45 12.32
C GLY A 189 22.60 3.60 11.33
N SER A 190 22.61 4.83 11.85
CA SER A 190 22.60 6.10 11.09
C SER A 190 23.95 6.56 10.52
N SER A 191 24.88 5.63 10.24
CA SER A 191 26.19 6.02 9.69
C SER A 191 26.19 5.89 8.17
N GLN A 192 26.71 6.89 7.46
CA GLN A 192 26.79 6.86 5.99
C GLN A 192 27.39 5.57 5.42
N PRO A 193 28.48 5.00 5.97
CA PRO A 193 29.02 3.73 5.46
C PRO A 193 28.08 2.54 5.64
N THR A 194 27.15 2.62 6.59
CA THR A 194 26.12 1.60 6.79
C THR A 194 25.01 1.76 5.77
N ILE A 195 24.55 3.00 5.54
CA ILE A 195 23.57 3.32 4.50
C ILE A 195 24.09 2.87 3.12
N ASP A 196 25.30 3.28 2.76
CA ASP A 196 25.96 2.91 1.49
C ASP A 196 26.10 1.39 1.31
N LYS A 197 26.15 0.64 2.42
CA LYS A 197 26.27 -0.82 2.41
C LYS A 197 24.93 -1.52 2.16
N TYR A 198 23.86 -1.08 2.83
CA TYR A 198 22.56 -1.76 2.76
C TYR A 198 21.69 -1.25 1.62
N LEU A 199 21.77 0.04 1.29
CA LEU A 199 20.88 0.66 0.30
C LEU A 199 20.89 -0.05 -1.06
N PRO A 200 22.05 -0.41 -1.66
CA PRO A 200 22.05 -1.09 -2.96
C PRO A 200 21.36 -2.47 -2.90
N ASP A 201 21.63 -3.25 -1.85
CA ASP A 201 21.06 -4.58 -1.68
C ASP A 201 19.54 -4.48 -1.43
N VAL A 202 19.09 -3.48 -0.67
CA VAL A 202 17.66 -3.26 -0.37
C VAL A 202 16.91 -2.83 -1.62
N LEU A 203 17.50 -1.98 -2.46
CA LEU A 203 16.91 -1.59 -3.74
C LEU A 203 16.76 -2.79 -4.68
N ASP A 204 17.76 -3.68 -4.73
CA ASP A 204 17.71 -4.89 -5.56
C ASP A 204 16.63 -5.87 -5.09
N ASP A 205 16.60 -6.19 -3.79
CA ASP A 205 15.64 -7.14 -3.20
C ASP A 205 14.17 -6.65 -3.22
N LEU A 206 13.96 -5.34 -3.23
CA LEU A 206 12.63 -4.72 -3.35
C LEU A 206 12.28 -4.35 -4.79
N GLU A 207 13.15 -4.66 -5.76
CA GLU A 207 13.01 -4.32 -7.18
C GLU A 207 12.70 -2.82 -7.39
N LEU A 208 13.36 -1.96 -6.60
CA LEU A 208 13.17 -0.51 -6.64
C LEU A 208 14.16 0.16 -7.57
N VAL A 209 13.64 1.04 -8.42
CA VAL A 209 14.40 1.85 -9.37
C VAL A 209 14.10 3.34 -9.15
N TYR A 210 15.03 4.21 -9.54
CA TYR A 210 14.81 5.65 -9.48
C TYR A 210 13.59 6.06 -10.31
N HIS A 211 12.82 7.01 -9.78
CA HIS A 211 11.75 7.63 -10.55
C HIS A 211 12.38 8.42 -11.72
N PRO A 212 11.83 8.32 -12.94
CA PRO A 212 12.49 8.85 -14.13
C PRO A 212 12.56 10.39 -14.19
N ASP A 213 11.68 11.07 -13.47
CA ASP A 213 11.60 12.54 -13.42
C ASP A 213 12.09 13.13 -12.09
N ASP A 214 12.18 12.31 -11.03
CA ASP A 214 12.42 12.79 -9.67
C ASP A 214 13.51 11.92 -9.03
N ALA A 215 14.65 12.52 -8.73
CA ALA A 215 15.80 11.79 -8.18
C ALA A 215 15.60 11.37 -6.72
N ASP A 216 14.67 12.02 -6.00
CA ASP A 216 14.43 11.78 -4.57
C ASP A 216 13.38 10.68 -4.33
N LEU A 217 12.84 10.10 -5.42
CA LEU A 217 11.81 9.07 -5.38
C LEU A 217 12.27 7.78 -6.04
N TYR A 218 11.80 6.68 -5.49
CA TYR A 218 11.92 5.33 -6.01
C TYR A 218 10.54 4.77 -6.35
N ILE A 219 10.50 3.94 -7.38
CA ILE A 219 9.32 3.20 -7.82
C ILE A 219 9.69 1.74 -8.02
N HIS A 220 8.72 0.86 -7.87
CA HIS A 220 8.90 -0.54 -8.23
C HIS A 220 9.13 -0.70 -9.74
N GLU A 221 10.03 -1.59 -10.14
CA GLU A 221 10.44 -1.79 -11.55
C GLU A 221 9.24 -2.09 -12.46
N SER A 222 8.27 -2.85 -11.96
CA SER A 222 7.01 -3.15 -12.67
C SER A 222 6.19 -1.92 -13.07
N ARG A 223 6.40 -0.76 -12.43
CA ARG A 223 5.71 0.51 -12.71
C ARG A 223 6.52 1.44 -13.61
N LEU A 224 7.76 1.09 -13.96
CA LEU A 224 8.67 1.96 -14.70
C LEU A 224 8.10 2.34 -16.09
N GLU A 225 7.54 1.37 -16.82
CA GLU A 225 6.91 1.62 -18.13
C GLU A 225 5.69 2.55 -18.01
N GLU A 226 4.84 2.33 -17.00
CA GLU A 226 3.63 3.14 -16.76
C GLU A 226 4.00 4.58 -16.43
N VAL A 227 4.93 4.76 -15.48
CA VAL A 227 5.37 6.09 -15.04
C VAL A 227 6.13 6.80 -16.16
N GLY A 228 7.02 6.10 -16.87
CA GLY A 228 7.72 6.62 -18.04
C GLY A 228 6.73 7.16 -19.08
N ALA A 229 5.73 6.36 -19.46
CA ALA A 229 4.71 6.78 -20.43
C ALA A 229 3.95 8.05 -20.02
N ARG A 230 3.67 8.23 -18.72
CA ARG A 230 2.99 9.42 -18.19
C ARG A 230 3.85 10.68 -18.27
N VAL A 231 5.17 10.55 -18.10
CA VAL A 231 6.13 11.66 -18.22
C VAL A 231 6.57 11.86 -19.68
N GLY A 232 6.08 11.02 -20.60
CA GLY A 232 6.42 11.09 -22.03
C GLY A 232 7.80 10.51 -22.36
N LEU A 233 8.34 9.65 -21.48
CA LEU A 233 9.57 8.90 -21.68
C LEU A 233 9.23 7.44 -22.00
N ASP A 234 9.65 6.96 -23.16
CA ASP A 234 9.50 5.54 -23.53
C ASP A 234 10.68 4.75 -22.93
N ILE A 235 10.56 4.38 -21.65
CA ILE A 235 11.63 3.74 -20.86
C ILE A 235 11.43 2.23 -20.87
N ASP A 236 12.31 1.53 -21.59
CA ASP A 236 12.42 0.07 -21.51
C ASP A 236 13.24 -0.32 -20.25
N PRO A 237 12.72 -1.18 -19.35
CA PRO A 237 13.43 -1.66 -18.15
C PRO A 237 14.81 -2.27 -18.41
N HIS A 238 15.03 -2.81 -19.61
CA HIS A 238 16.32 -3.38 -20.03
C HIS A 238 17.28 -2.35 -20.65
N SER A 239 16.90 -1.08 -20.72
CA SER A 239 17.75 0.00 -21.23
C SER A 239 18.99 0.22 -20.35
N PRO A 240 20.08 0.79 -20.89
CA PRO A 240 21.24 1.14 -20.07
C PRO A 240 20.88 2.19 -19.00
N PRO A 241 21.62 2.26 -17.87
CA PRO A 241 21.29 3.15 -16.74
C PRO A 241 21.05 4.61 -17.11
N ILE A 242 21.77 5.12 -18.12
CA ILE A 242 21.59 6.50 -18.61
C ILE A 242 20.17 6.80 -19.13
N ASP A 243 19.42 5.78 -19.56
CA ASP A 243 18.05 5.95 -20.05
C ASP A 243 17.00 5.62 -18.98
N ARG A 244 17.42 5.10 -17.82
CA ARG A 244 16.52 4.67 -16.73
C ARG A 244 16.63 5.52 -15.47
N LYS A 245 17.78 6.16 -15.24
CA LYS A 245 18.08 6.93 -14.05
C LYS A 245 18.31 8.40 -14.40
N PRO A 246 17.93 9.35 -13.53
CA PRO A 246 18.33 10.74 -13.68
C PRO A 246 19.86 10.90 -13.75
N ALA A 247 20.35 11.82 -14.57
CA ALA A 247 21.79 12.04 -14.75
C ALA A 247 22.55 12.42 -13.46
N ALA A 248 21.85 12.94 -12.45
CA ALA A 248 22.41 13.32 -11.16
C ALA A 248 22.87 12.11 -10.33
N VAL A 249 22.22 10.95 -10.47
CA VAL A 249 22.47 9.76 -9.64
C VAL A 249 23.33 8.70 -10.34
N LEU A 250 23.69 8.92 -11.61
CA LEU A 250 24.57 8.02 -12.35
C LEU A 250 25.98 8.02 -11.73
N ASP A 251 26.53 6.84 -11.51
CA ASP A 251 27.92 6.72 -11.07
C ASP A 251 28.91 7.16 -12.16
N ARG A 252 30.21 7.21 -11.85
CA ARG A 252 31.22 7.67 -12.80
C ARG A 252 31.33 6.77 -14.04
N ASP A 253 31.24 5.46 -13.87
CA ASP A 253 31.38 4.48 -14.95
C ASP A 253 30.11 4.41 -15.80
N GLU A 254 28.94 4.49 -15.17
CA GLU A 254 27.63 4.65 -15.82
C GLU A 254 27.58 5.92 -16.68
N ARG A 255 28.09 7.05 -16.17
CA ARG A 255 28.21 8.29 -16.95
C ARG A 255 29.14 8.14 -18.14
N ILE A 256 30.31 7.53 -17.95
CA ILE A 256 31.24 7.24 -19.05
C ILE A 256 30.56 6.38 -20.13
N GLN A 257 29.88 5.32 -19.70
CA GLN A 257 29.20 4.40 -20.60
C GLN A 257 28.03 5.09 -21.31
N GLY A 258 27.27 5.92 -20.61
CA GLY A 258 26.17 6.70 -21.16
C GLY A 258 26.64 7.68 -22.23
N ILE A 259 27.75 8.40 -21.99
CA ILE A 259 28.36 9.28 -23.00
C ILE A 259 28.81 8.49 -24.24
N LYS A 260 29.39 7.30 -24.07
CA LYS A 260 29.75 6.42 -25.20
C LYS A 260 28.52 5.99 -26.00
N ILE A 261 27.45 5.57 -25.33
CA ILE A 261 26.19 5.19 -25.96
C ILE A 261 25.62 6.37 -26.76
N ALA A 262 25.59 7.57 -26.17
CA ALA A 262 25.14 8.78 -26.84
C ALA A 262 26.00 9.15 -28.06
N LEU A 263 27.33 8.98 -27.99
CA LEU A 263 28.24 9.16 -29.13
C LEU A 263 27.96 8.16 -30.26
N HIS A 264 27.66 6.91 -29.91
CA HIS A 264 27.31 5.87 -30.88
C HIS A 264 25.92 6.12 -31.50
N ARG A 265 24.90 6.44 -30.70
CA ARG A 265 23.53 6.74 -31.17
C ARG A 265 23.50 7.89 -32.16
N ASN A 266 24.23 8.96 -31.88
CA ASN A 266 24.24 10.15 -32.72
C ASN A 266 25.19 10.06 -33.92
N ALA A 267 26.06 9.04 -33.99
CA ALA A 267 27.08 8.84 -35.02
C ALA A 267 27.87 10.13 -35.39
N ARG A 268 28.01 11.07 -34.46
CA ARG A 268 28.58 12.41 -34.68
C ARG A 268 29.45 12.83 -33.52
N ALA A 269 30.34 13.79 -33.78
CA ALA A 269 31.17 14.36 -32.74
C ALA A 269 30.33 15.25 -31.81
N MET A 270 30.42 15.02 -30.49
CA MET A 270 29.78 15.87 -29.48
C MET A 270 30.81 16.75 -28.78
N SER A 271 30.45 18.01 -28.56
CA SER A 271 31.20 18.94 -27.73
C SER A 271 30.91 18.71 -26.24
N VAL A 272 31.83 19.17 -25.38
CA VAL A 272 31.67 19.08 -23.92
C VAL A 272 30.37 19.73 -23.45
N SER A 273 29.98 20.87 -24.04
CA SER A 273 28.71 21.54 -23.72
C SER A 273 27.49 20.72 -24.14
N GLU A 274 27.55 20.00 -25.26
CA GLU A 274 26.47 19.09 -25.67
C GLU A 274 26.39 17.88 -24.74
N ILE A 275 27.52 17.32 -24.31
CA ILE A 275 27.55 16.25 -23.31
C ILE A 275 26.94 16.72 -21.98
N GLN A 276 27.38 17.88 -21.49
CA GLN A 276 26.88 18.44 -20.25
C GLN A 276 25.36 18.66 -20.29
N SER A 277 24.84 19.29 -21.35
CA SER A 277 23.44 19.71 -21.41
C SER A 277 22.47 18.64 -21.91
N SER A 278 22.90 17.71 -22.77
CA SER A 278 22.02 16.76 -23.44
C SER A 278 22.21 15.31 -22.99
N VAL A 279 23.33 14.97 -22.35
CA VAL A 279 23.63 13.61 -21.90
C VAL A 279 23.64 13.53 -20.37
N LEU A 280 24.03 14.63 -19.71
CA LEU A 280 24.11 14.75 -18.26
C LEU A 280 23.07 15.73 -17.70
N ASP A 281 22.09 16.15 -18.51
CA ASP A 281 20.97 17.04 -18.18
C ASP A 281 21.32 18.33 -17.43
N GLY A 282 22.55 18.82 -17.61
CA GLY A 282 23.06 19.99 -16.90
C GLY A 282 23.31 19.78 -15.40
N ALA A 283 23.11 18.56 -14.88
CA ALA A 283 23.29 18.23 -13.47
C ALA A 283 24.75 18.40 -12.99
N TRP A 284 25.71 18.41 -13.93
CA TRP A 284 27.14 18.46 -13.64
C TRP A 284 27.82 19.70 -14.21
N SER A 285 28.91 20.11 -13.57
CA SER A 285 29.72 21.25 -14.02
C SER A 285 30.42 20.97 -15.35
N TRP A 286 30.73 22.03 -16.09
CA TRP A 286 31.43 21.93 -17.36
C TRP A 286 32.80 21.25 -17.23
N ASP A 287 33.54 21.56 -16.15
CA ASP A 287 34.86 20.98 -15.89
C ASP A 287 34.78 19.46 -15.70
N HIS A 288 33.74 18.98 -15.01
CA HIS A 288 33.52 17.55 -14.82
C HIS A 288 33.18 16.86 -16.14
N ALA A 289 32.35 17.49 -16.98
CA ALA A 289 32.08 17.01 -18.32
C ALA A 289 33.34 16.99 -19.21
N ASP A 290 34.25 17.97 -19.11
CA ASP A 290 35.55 17.99 -19.86
C ASP A 290 36.48 16.87 -19.36
N GLU A 291 36.48 16.57 -18.07
CA GLU A 291 37.25 15.47 -17.49
C GLU A 291 36.79 14.11 -18.02
N LEU A 292 35.49 13.81 -17.91
CA LEU A 292 34.89 12.58 -18.45
C LEU A 292 35.09 12.48 -19.97
N ALA A 293 34.94 13.60 -20.68
CA ALA A 293 35.20 13.68 -22.11
C ALA A 293 36.66 13.33 -22.46
N THR A 294 37.60 13.84 -21.68
CA THR A 294 39.03 13.59 -21.86
C THR A 294 39.39 12.13 -21.60
N GLU A 295 38.82 11.55 -20.57
CA GLU A 295 39.00 10.13 -20.28
C GLU A 295 38.45 9.25 -21.40
N ILE A 296 37.23 9.49 -21.86
CA ILE A 296 36.63 8.73 -22.97
C ILE A 296 37.49 8.85 -24.23
N ALA A 297 37.96 10.05 -24.56
CA ALA A 297 38.81 10.27 -25.72
C ALA A 297 40.16 9.54 -25.66
N ASN A 298 40.64 9.21 -24.45
CA ASN A 298 41.85 8.42 -24.24
C ASN A 298 41.63 6.91 -24.32
N GLN A 299 40.37 6.44 -24.38
CA GLN A 299 40.04 5.03 -24.53
C GLN A 299 40.05 4.58 -26.00
N ASP A 300 40.32 3.29 -26.22
CA ASP A 300 40.33 2.71 -27.56
C ASP A 300 38.98 2.87 -28.25
N GLY A 301 39.03 3.31 -29.51
CA GLY A 301 37.81 3.56 -30.30
C GLY A 301 37.26 4.98 -30.21
N PHE A 302 37.86 5.88 -29.42
CA PHE A 302 37.46 7.29 -29.35
C PHE A 302 38.65 8.23 -29.65
N GLY A 303 38.38 9.53 -29.75
CA GLY A 303 39.42 10.54 -29.87
C GLY A 303 38.87 11.95 -29.96
N PHE A 304 39.73 12.92 -29.68
CA PHE A 304 39.40 14.33 -29.87
C PHE A 304 39.56 14.77 -31.31
N ARG A 305 38.64 15.64 -31.73
CA ARG A 305 38.77 16.47 -32.91
C ARG A 305 38.78 17.92 -32.48
N ASP A 306 39.94 18.56 -32.55
CA ASP A 306 40.02 20.01 -32.40
C ASP A 306 39.39 20.67 -33.62
N THR A 307 38.30 21.38 -33.36
CA THR A 307 37.75 22.35 -34.31
C THR A 307 38.17 23.74 -33.86
N LYS A 308 38.28 24.71 -34.78
CA LYS A 308 38.81 26.08 -34.56
C LYS A 308 38.18 26.87 -33.40
N SER A 309 37.18 26.32 -32.70
CA SER A 309 36.51 26.96 -31.58
C SER A 309 36.03 26.03 -30.46
N LYS A 310 36.10 24.68 -30.58
CA LYS A 310 35.61 23.74 -29.55
C LYS A 310 36.32 22.37 -29.61
N LYS A 311 36.62 21.80 -28.44
CA LYS A 311 36.96 20.36 -28.28
C LYS A 311 35.71 19.52 -28.54
N LYS A 312 35.81 18.53 -29.42
CA LYS A 312 34.74 17.54 -29.67
C LYS A 312 35.28 16.12 -29.57
N ILE A 313 34.52 15.22 -28.94
CA ILE A 313 34.83 13.79 -28.92
C ILE A 313 34.16 13.12 -30.11
N LEU A 314 34.85 12.19 -30.77
CA LEU A 314 34.32 11.37 -31.84
C LEU A 314 34.51 9.88 -31.51
N GLY A 315 33.46 9.08 -31.68
CA GLY A 315 33.61 7.62 -31.78
C GLY A 315 34.23 7.27 -33.14
N LYS A 316 35.36 6.56 -33.16
CA LYS A 316 35.94 6.01 -34.38
C LYS A 316 35.04 4.89 -34.89
N SER A 317 34.04 5.23 -35.70
CA SER A 317 33.34 4.23 -36.50
C SER A 317 34.37 3.55 -37.39
N GLY A 318 34.51 2.22 -37.26
CA GLY A 318 35.48 1.44 -38.02
C GLY A 318 35.44 1.76 -39.52
N GLY A 319 36.62 2.01 -40.10
CA GLY A 319 36.82 2.01 -41.54
C GLY A 319 36.88 3.37 -42.22
N SER A 320 37.95 4.13 -42.00
CA SER A 320 38.60 4.87 -43.10
C SER A 320 40.05 5.12 -42.75
N SER A 321 40.90 4.14 -43.04
CA SER A 321 42.32 4.37 -43.25
C SER A 321 42.47 5.33 -44.44
N ARG A 322 42.51 6.64 -44.17
CA ARG A 322 43.16 7.60 -45.06
C ARG A 322 44.59 7.79 -44.56
N GLN A 323 45.44 6.82 -44.91
CA GLN A 323 46.83 7.13 -45.23
C GLN A 323 46.83 8.10 -46.42
N THR A 324 47.13 9.37 -46.19
CA THR A 324 47.83 10.25 -47.14
C THR A 324 48.55 11.30 -46.32
N ARG A 325 49.86 11.17 -46.11
CA ARG A 325 50.93 11.57 -47.03
C ARG A 325 51.07 13.09 -47.06
N SER A 326 52.15 13.55 -46.44
CA SER A 326 52.71 14.89 -46.57
C SER A 326 52.77 15.31 -48.03
N GLN A 327 52.16 16.45 -48.38
CA GLN A 327 52.63 17.30 -49.47
C GLN A 327 52.01 18.71 -49.38
N SER A 328 52.82 19.63 -49.89
CA SER A 328 52.85 21.06 -49.75
C SER A 328 51.87 21.80 -50.68
N SER A 329 51.75 23.12 -50.40
CA SER A 329 51.48 24.24 -51.31
C SER A 329 50.07 24.47 -51.89
N SER A 330 49.50 25.60 -51.44
CA SER A 330 49.08 26.78 -52.23
C SER A 330 47.85 26.76 -53.16
N GLN A 331 47.14 27.90 -53.05
CA GLN A 331 46.38 28.65 -54.08
C GLN A 331 44.86 28.43 -54.28
N SER A 332 44.10 29.39 -53.71
CA SER A 332 43.22 30.41 -54.35
C SER A 332 41.92 30.05 -55.10
N SER A 333 41.05 31.09 -55.11
CA SER A 333 39.76 31.35 -55.79
C SER A 333 38.51 30.85 -55.03
N GLU A 334 37.67 31.73 -54.46
CA GLU A 334 36.74 32.72 -55.06
C GLU A 334 35.72 32.09 -56.03
N ILE A 335 34.42 32.20 -55.69
CA ILE A 335 33.34 32.86 -56.46
C ILE A 335 31.95 32.35 -55.96
N ASP A 336 31.09 33.32 -55.62
CA ASP A 336 29.62 33.44 -55.70
C ASP A 336 28.68 32.23 -55.67
N SER A 337 27.61 32.34 -54.86
CA SER A 337 26.26 32.70 -55.38
C SER A 337 25.15 32.56 -54.34
N THR A 338 24.63 33.72 -53.93
CA THR A 338 23.22 34.15 -53.94
C THR A 338 22.05 33.15 -53.78
N GLY A 339 21.12 33.53 -52.91
CA GLY A 339 19.67 33.28 -52.99
C GLY A 339 19.11 32.62 -51.72
N SER A 340 18.00 33.03 -51.11
CA SER A 340 17.02 34.10 -51.34
C SER A 340 16.12 34.14 -50.11
N ASP A 341 15.70 35.36 -49.72
CA ASP A 341 14.66 35.66 -48.74
C ASP A 341 13.25 35.28 -49.23
N HIS A 342 12.37 34.84 -48.30
CA HIS A 342 10.93 35.19 -48.13
C HIS A 342 10.33 34.22 -47.07
N ALA A 343 9.84 34.65 -45.90
CA ALA A 343 8.59 35.40 -45.61
C ALA A 343 7.36 34.61 -46.07
N GLN A 344 6.23 34.49 -45.38
CA GLN A 344 5.67 34.92 -44.08
C GLN A 344 4.24 34.28 -44.03
N GLN A 345 3.59 34.33 -42.86
CA GLN A 345 2.13 34.16 -42.64
C GLN A 345 1.59 32.71 -42.71
N ASP A 346 0.73 32.23 -41.82
CA ASP A 346 -0.56 32.83 -41.45
C ASP A 346 -1.00 32.48 -40.02
N ASP A 347 -1.75 33.42 -39.47
CA ASP A 347 -2.45 33.41 -38.18
C ASP A 347 -3.64 32.44 -38.18
N HIS A 348 -3.97 31.87 -37.01
CA HIS A 348 -5.37 31.64 -36.68
C HIS A 348 -5.58 31.65 -35.16
N ASP A 349 -6.20 32.73 -34.72
CA ASP A 349 -6.92 32.88 -33.46
C ASP A 349 -8.11 31.91 -33.39
N GLN A 350 -8.38 31.37 -32.20
CA GLN A 350 -9.76 31.23 -31.73
C GLN A 350 -9.82 31.29 -30.20
N GLU A 351 -10.39 32.40 -29.75
CA GLU A 351 -10.85 32.69 -28.40
C GLU A 351 -12.05 31.80 -28.02
N GLY A 352 -12.16 31.51 -26.72
CA GLY A 352 -13.34 31.96 -25.98
C GLY A 352 -14.26 30.91 -25.35
N GLN A 353 -14.64 31.24 -24.11
CA GLN A 353 -15.86 30.87 -23.37
C GLN A 353 -15.84 29.55 -22.59
N ASP A 354 -16.38 29.45 -21.38
CA ASP A 354 -16.97 30.43 -20.46
C ASP A 354 -17.05 29.77 -19.08
N ASP A 355 -17.12 30.62 -18.06
CA ASP A 355 -17.35 30.32 -16.65
C ASP A 355 -18.63 29.52 -16.38
N ASN A 356 -18.63 28.69 -15.32
CA ASN A 356 -19.76 28.69 -14.38
C ASN A 356 -19.42 28.06 -13.01
N ASP A 357 -19.60 28.88 -11.98
CA ASP A 357 -19.82 28.55 -10.57
C ASP A 357 -21.01 27.61 -10.41
N GLU A 358 -20.93 26.58 -9.56
CA GLU A 358 -22.03 26.21 -8.65
C GLU A 358 -21.49 25.63 -7.32
N ARG A 359 -21.94 26.26 -6.23
CA ARG A 359 -21.74 25.88 -4.83
C ARG A 359 -22.90 24.99 -4.35
N GLU A 360 -22.53 24.02 -3.52
CA GLU A 360 -23.28 23.42 -2.39
C GLU A 360 -24.67 22.80 -2.65
N THR A 361 -24.78 21.49 -2.38
CA THR A 361 -25.87 20.95 -1.54
C THR A 361 -25.48 19.58 -0.97
N ILE A 362 -25.02 19.58 0.28
CA ILE A 362 -24.88 18.39 1.12
C ILE A 362 -26.15 18.31 1.97
N THR A 363 -26.62 17.09 2.26
CA THR A 363 -27.72 16.67 3.15
C THR A 363 -29.08 16.33 2.50
N SER A 364 -29.19 15.12 1.93
CA SER A 364 -30.46 14.35 2.03
C SER A 364 -30.37 12.83 1.82
N ASP A 365 -29.22 12.23 1.48
CA ASP A 365 -29.20 10.83 1.04
C ASP A 365 -29.15 9.75 2.14
N ALA A 366 -28.74 10.08 3.37
CA ALA A 366 -28.60 9.06 4.42
C ALA A 366 -29.93 8.44 4.92
N ALA A 367 -31.07 9.13 4.70
CA ALA A 367 -32.38 8.62 5.09
C ALA A 367 -33.05 7.76 4.01
N ALA A 368 -32.65 7.90 2.74
CA ALA A 368 -33.18 7.12 1.63
C ALA A 368 -32.48 5.75 1.51
N GLU A 369 -31.19 5.65 1.86
CA GLU A 369 -30.46 4.37 1.85
C GLU A 369 -30.92 3.38 2.93
N MET A 370 -31.34 3.84 4.12
CA MET A 370 -31.81 2.93 5.18
C MET A 370 -33.18 2.30 4.88
N ASP A 371 -34.03 2.94 4.07
CA ASP A 371 -35.32 2.38 3.68
C ASP A 371 -35.18 1.30 2.58
N ALA A 372 -34.08 1.35 1.81
CA ALA A 372 -33.73 0.34 0.81
C ALA A 372 -33.19 -0.96 1.44
N LEU A 373 -32.45 -0.86 2.56
CA LEU A 373 -31.95 -2.02 3.32
C LEU A 373 -33.06 -2.81 4.03
N MET A 374 -34.17 -2.14 4.41
CA MET A 374 -35.29 -2.76 5.13
C MET A 374 -36.30 -3.48 4.22
N ASN A 375 -36.28 -3.20 2.90
CA ASN A 375 -37.23 -3.75 1.93
C ASN A 375 -36.62 -4.76 0.95
N ALA A 376 -35.38 -5.20 1.16
CA ALA A 376 -34.81 -6.31 0.42
C ALA A 376 -35.46 -7.64 0.86
N GLU A 377 -36.65 -7.93 0.32
CA GLU A 377 -37.25 -9.26 0.39
C GLU A 377 -36.28 -10.29 -0.21
N VAL A 378 -35.86 -11.24 0.62
CA VAL A 378 -35.08 -12.40 0.22
C VAL A 378 -35.90 -13.20 -0.79
N ALA A 379 -35.53 -13.10 -2.06
CA ALA A 379 -35.97 -14.03 -3.08
C ALA A 379 -35.48 -15.43 -2.68
N THR A 380 -36.40 -16.25 -2.17
CA THR A 380 -36.16 -17.68 -1.99
C THR A 380 -36.20 -18.33 -3.36
N ASP A 381 -35.02 -18.59 -3.91
CA ASP A 381 -34.87 -19.44 -5.09
C ASP A 381 -35.30 -20.87 -4.72
N GLY A 382 -36.43 -21.27 -5.27
CA GLY A 382 -36.96 -22.62 -5.16
C GLY A 382 -36.18 -23.55 -6.09
N GLY A 383 -35.23 -24.29 -5.54
CA GLY A 383 -34.62 -25.43 -6.21
C GLY A 383 -35.55 -26.65 -6.20
N GLU A 384 -36.24 -26.88 -7.32
CA GLU A 384 -36.78 -28.19 -7.71
C GLU A 384 -35.67 -29.09 -8.30
N ASP A 385 -35.79 -30.38 -7.98
CA ASP A 385 -35.32 -31.60 -8.67
C ASP A 385 -33.83 -31.78 -9.00
N ILE A 386 -33.18 -32.75 -8.30
CA ILE A 386 -32.69 -34.04 -8.87
C ILE A 386 -32.75 -35.15 -7.80
#